data_AF-A0A2V6QDE1-F1
#
_entry.id   AF-A0A2V6QDE1-F1
#
_cell.length_a   1.000
_cell.length_b   1.000
_cell.length_c   1.000
_cell.angle_alpha   90.00
_cell.angle_beta   90.00
_cell.angle_gamma   90.00
#
_symmetry.space_group_name_H-M   'P 1'
#
loop_
_entity.id
_entity.type
_entity.pdbx_description
1 polymer ?
#
loop_
_entity_poly.entity_id
_entity_poly.type
_entity_poly.pdbx_seq_one_letter_code
_entity_poly.pdbx_strand_id
1 'polypeptide(L)'
;MIETIQASRCPRCDMIVAPPASYCPRHPARMLPTELPGAGEIVSFTTLHSPPEGFKSPLHIAIVELEGGARFVCHGAETRGLKIGSTVAIEAVNNVYYFSSLGALDRARIFWRRAGRAGDRVNSIAQSPMKRVWKGKDRAGL
;
A
#
# COMPACT_ATOMS: atom_id res chain seq x y z
N MET A 1 14.67 -3.67 1.78
CA MET A 1 14.16 -4.26 0.52
C MET A 1 12.70 -4.58 0.77
N ILE A 2 11.76 -4.18 -0.08
CA ILE A 2 10.33 -4.43 0.18
C ILE A 2 10.07 -5.89 -0.15
N GLU A 3 9.72 -6.71 0.84
CA GLU A 3 9.41 -8.13 0.65
C GLU A 3 8.11 -8.32 -0.14
N THR A 4 7.96 -9.47 -0.80
CA THR A 4 6.69 -9.89 -1.40
C THR A 4 5.91 -10.73 -0.39
N ILE A 5 4.64 -10.38 -0.18
CA ILE A 5 3.75 -11.06 0.75
C ILE A 5 2.81 -11.98 -0.02
N GLN A 6 2.79 -13.25 0.38
CA GLN A 6 1.87 -14.23 -0.16
C GLN A 6 0.44 -13.93 0.29
N ALA A 7 -0.49 -13.97 -0.65
CA ALA A 7 -1.90 -13.71 -0.45
C ALA A 7 -2.73 -14.66 -1.33
N SER A 8 -4.05 -14.58 -1.20
CA SER A 8 -4.98 -15.27 -2.11
C SER A 8 -5.97 -14.27 -2.70
N ARG A 9 -6.35 -14.46 -3.97
CA ARG A 9 -7.38 -13.70 -4.68
C ARG A 9 -8.59 -14.57 -4.98
N CYS A 10 -9.79 -14.03 -4.75
CA CYS A 10 -11.03 -14.71 -5.10
C CYS A 10 -11.30 -14.54 -6.61
N PRO A 11 -11.50 -15.62 -7.38
CA PRO A 11 -11.80 -15.51 -8.81
C PRO A 11 -13.20 -14.95 -9.12
N ARG A 12 -14.09 -14.85 -8.11
CA ARG A 12 -15.48 -14.40 -8.29
C ARG A 12 -15.70 -12.93 -7.99
N CYS A 13 -15.04 -12.39 -6.96
CA CYS A 13 -15.24 -11.01 -6.51
C CYS A 13 -13.96 -10.21 -6.37
N ASP A 14 -12.84 -10.77 -6.84
CA ASP A 14 -11.52 -10.15 -6.83
C ASP A 14 -10.97 -9.73 -5.46
N MET A 15 -11.66 -10.07 -4.38
CA MET A 15 -11.20 -9.84 -3.01
C MET A 15 -9.85 -10.52 -2.79
N ILE A 16 -8.89 -9.75 -2.29
CA ILE A 16 -7.57 -10.25 -1.90
C ILE A 16 -7.54 -10.38 -0.39
N VAL A 17 -7.08 -11.53 0.08
CA VAL A 17 -7.00 -11.89 1.50
C VAL A 17 -5.56 -12.31 1.80
N ALA A 18 -5.04 -11.82 2.92
CA ALA A 18 -3.72 -12.18 3.41
C ALA A 18 -3.81 -12.28 4.96
N PRO A 19 -3.26 -13.32 5.61
CA PRO A 19 -2.52 -14.46 5.06
C PRO A 19 -3.33 -15.29 4.03
N PRO A 20 -2.66 -16.13 3.20
CA PRO A 20 -3.34 -16.94 2.19
C PRO A 20 -4.45 -17.80 2.80
N ALA A 21 -5.64 -17.71 2.22
CA ALA A 21 -6.80 -18.49 2.61
C ALA A 21 -7.21 -19.45 1.47
N SER A 22 -7.72 -20.63 1.84
CA SER A 22 -8.17 -21.64 0.87
C SER A 22 -9.52 -21.30 0.22
N TYR A 23 -10.40 -20.61 0.96
CA TYR A 23 -11.75 -20.26 0.53
C TYR A 23 -12.05 -18.79 0.77
N CYS A 24 -12.87 -18.21 -0.13
CA CYS A 24 -13.31 -16.82 0.00
C CYS A 24 -14.27 -16.66 1.19
N PRO A 25 -14.11 -15.65 2.05
CA PRO A 25 -15.02 -15.41 3.18
C PRO A 25 -16.44 -14.99 2.74
N ARG A 26 -16.64 -14.57 1.48
CA ARG A 26 -17.93 -14.10 0.95
C ARG A 26 -18.61 -15.09 0.00
N HIS A 27 -17.87 -16.05 -0.53
CA HIS A 27 -18.37 -16.96 -1.57
C HIS A 27 -17.83 -18.37 -1.36
N PRO A 28 -18.58 -19.43 -1.70
CA PRO A 28 -18.10 -20.81 -1.67
C PRO A 28 -17.17 -21.09 -2.87
N ALA A 29 -16.09 -20.32 -3.01
CA ALA A 29 -15.12 -20.42 -4.09
C ALA A 29 -13.73 -20.61 -3.50
N ARG A 30 -12.94 -21.52 -4.09
CA ARG A 30 -11.52 -21.66 -3.78
C ARG A 30 -10.78 -20.41 -4.23
N MET A 31 -9.87 -19.93 -3.40
CA MET A 31 -9.04 -18.80 -3.76
C MET A 31 -7.80 -19.23 -4.54
N LEU A 32 -7.31 -18.35 -5.40
CA LEU A 32 -6.09 -18.54 -6.18
C LEU A 32 -4.92 -17.83 -5.49
N PRO A 33 -3.71 -18.41 -5.48
CA PRO A 33 -2.54 -17.76 -4.91
C PRO A 33 -2.20 -16.48 -5.67
N THR A 34 -1.76 -15.45 -4.96
CA THR A 34 -1.31 -14.18 -5.51
C THR A 34 -0.22 -13.59 -4.62
N GLU A 35 0.58 -12.68 -5.15
CA GLU A 35 1.59 -11.97 -4.38
C GLU A 35 1.28 -10.48 -4.34
N LEU A 36 1.55 -9.86 -3.20
CA LEU A 36 1.43 -8.43 -2.99
C LEU A 36 2.79 -7.83 -2.62
N PRO A 37 3.09 -6.59 -3.03
CA PRO A 37 4.22 -5.87 -2.46
C PRO A 37 4.00 -5.66 -0.96
N GLY A 38 5.02 -5.88 -0.14
CA GLY A 38 5.02 -5.68 1.31
C GLY A 38 5.06 -4.21 1.73
N ALA A 39 4.56 -3.30 0.90
CA ALA A 39 4.37 -1.90 1.23
C ALA A 39 2.88 -1.64 1.48
N GLY A 40 2.58 -0.89 2.53
CA GLY A 40 1.22 -0.59 2.93
C GLY A 40 1.10 0.70 3.72
N GLU A 41 -0.12 0.94 4.19
CA GLU A 41 -0.51 2.12 4.93
C GLU A 41 -1.22 1.74 6.22
N ILE A 42 -0.89 2.40 7.33
CA ILE A 42 -1.54 2.17 8.62
C ILE A 42 -2.95 2.73 8.57
N VAL A 43 -3.96 1.87 8.67
CA VAL A 43 -5.37 2.27 8.72
C VAL A 43 -5.88 2.48 10.14
N SER A 44 -5.31 1.75 11.11
CA SER A 44 -5.60 1.91 12.53
C SER A 44 -4.41 1.38 13.35
N PHE A 45 -4.20 1.92 14.54
CA PHE A 45 -3.16 1.42 15.44
C PHE A 45 -3.57 1.57 16.91
N THR A 46 -2.92 0.79 17.75
CA THR A 46 -3.03 0.85 19.20
C THR A 46 -1.65 0.68 19.83
N THR A 47 -1.51 1.20 21.06
CA THR A 47 -0.29 1.08 21.85
C THR A 47 -0.64 0.42 23.17
N LEU A 48 -0.14 -0.79 23.38
CA LEU A 48 -0.28 -1.54 24.61
C LEU A 48 0.85 -1.14 25.56
N HIS A 49 0.53 -0.32 26.55
CA HIS A 49 1.47 0.08 27.61
C HIS A 49 1.70 -1.01 28.67
N SER A 50 0.79 -1.99 28.75
CA SER A 50 0.92 -3.17 29.62
C SER A 50 0.67 -4.43 28.79
N PRO A 51 1.66 -4.89 28.01
CA PRO A 51 1.53 -6.11 27.23
C PRO A 51 1.71 -7.36 28.12
N PRO A 52 1.24 -8.53 27.65
CA PRO A 52 1.46 -9.79 28.36
C PRO A 52 2.95 -10.17 28.42
N GLU A 53 3.28 -11.12 29.29
CA GLU A 53 4.66 -11.63 29.44
C GLU A 53 5.25 -12.09 28.10
N GLY A 54 6.56 -11.82 27.92
CA GLY A 54 7.28 -12.11 26.67
C GLY A 54 7.28 -10.97 25.65
N PHE A 55 6.47 -9.92 25.84
CA PHE A 55 6.47 -8.73 24.98
C PHE A 55 7.08 -7.52 25.70
N LYS A 56 7.83 -6.70 24.95
CA LYS A 56 8.38 -5.44 25.48
C LYS A 56 7.32 -4.34 25.47
N SER A 57 7.24 -3.59 26.57
CA SER A 57 6.40 -2.39 26.65
C SER A 57 7.19 -1.14 26.21
N PRO A 58 6.56 -0.20 25.46
CA PRO A 58 5.22 -0.28 24.88
C PRO A 58 5.19 -1.14 23.61
N LEU A 59 4.14 -1.96 23.45
CA LEU A 59 3.92 -2.75 22.24
C LEU A 59 2.97 -2.01 21.30
N HIS A 60 3.45 -1.68 20.10
CA HIS A 60 2.60 -1.09 19.06
C HIS A 60 2.00 -2.19 18.18
N ILE A 61 0.70 -2.11 17.95
CA ILE A 61 -0.02 -3.00 17.03
C ILE A 61 -0.77 -2.13 16.04
N ALA A 62 -0.62 -2.42 14.75
CA ALA A 62 -1.27 -1.67 13.69
C ALA A 62 -2.00 -2.61 12.73
N ILE A 63 -3.13 -2.13 12.21
CA ILE A 63 -3.74 -2.70 11.02
C ILE A 63 -3.13 -1.97 9.83
N VAL A 64 -2.48 -2.71 8.95
CA VAL A 64 -1.83 -2.18 7.75
C VAL A 64 -2.58 -2.68 6.52
N GLU A 65 -2.99 -1.77 5.65
CA GLU A 65 -3.55 -2.08 4.35
C GLU A 65 -2.44 -2.08 3.29
N LEU A 66 -2.19 -3.24 2.68
CA LEU A 66 -1.20 -3.41 1.64
C LEU A 66 -1.66 -2.81 0.31
N GLU A 67 -0.70 -2.46 -0.53
CA GLU A 67 -0.95 -2.11 -1.93
C GLU A 67 -1.51 -3.35 -2.69
N GLY A 68 -2.84 -3.43 -2.74
CA GLY A 68 -3.56 -4.62 -3.20
C GLY A 68 -4.85 -4.88 -2.41
N GLY A 69 -5.07 -4.17 -1.30
CA GLY A 69 -6.31 -4.17 -0.55
C GLY A 69 -6.41 -5.25 0.54
N ALA A 70 -5.41 -6.13 0.67
CA ALA A 70 -5.32 -7.03 1.81
C ALA A 70 -4.91 -6.26 3.07
N ARG A 71 -5.37 -6.73 4.24
CA ARG A 71 -5.07 -6.11 5.53
C ARG A 71 -4.39 -7.10 6.47
N PHE A 72 -3.36 -6.62 7.16
CA PHE A 72 -2.65 -7.38 8.18
C PHE A 72 -2.73 -6.71 9.53
N VAL A 73 -2.71 -7.53 10.59
CA VAL A 73 -2.37 -7.08 11.93
C VAL A 73 -0.87 -7.25 12.09
N CYS A 74 -0.16 -6.16 12.40
CA CYS A 74 1.28 -6.12 12.46
C CYS A 74 1.78 -5.55 13.80
N HIS A 75 2.92 -6.05 14.26
CA HIS A 75 3.64 -5.56 15.43
C HIS A 75 4.70 -4.53 15.04
N GLY A 76 4.79 -3.44 15.80
CA GLY A 76 5.81 -2.41 15.62
C GLY A 76 6.95 -2.61 16.59
N ALA A 77 8.19 -2.71 16.09
CA ALA A 77 9.38 -2.89 16.93
C ALA A 77 9.78 -1.61 17.69
N GLU A 78 9.64 -0.44 17.07
CA GLU A 78 9.94 0.86 17.69
C GLU A 78 9.35 1.98 16.82
N THR A 79 8.26 2.61 17.25
CA THR A 79 7.50 3.50 16.34
C THR A 79 7.10 4.81 17.03
N ARG A 80 8.10 5.67 17.21
CA ARG A 80 7.85 7.08 17.55
C ARG A 80 7.14 7.76 16.39
N GLY A 81 6.00 8.40 16.68
CA GLY A 81 5.25 9.18 15.68
C GLY A 81 4.39 8.37 14.72
N LEU A 82 3.91 7.19 15.14
CA LEU A 82 2.85 6.44 14.47
C LEU A 82 1.63 7.33 14.22
N LYS A 83 1.20 7.39 12.95
CA LYS A 83 -0.02 8.08 12.54
C LYS A 83 -0.78 7.21 11.56
N ILE A 84 -2.10 7.25 11.64
CA ILE A 84 -2.97 6.73 10.58
C ILE A 84 -2.59 7.43 9.27
N GLY A 85 -2.51 6.66 8.19
CA GLY A 85 -2.04 7.11 6.88
C GLY A 85 -0.53 7.04 6.68
N SER A 86 0.24 6.60 7.69
CA SER A 86 1.69 6.44 7.52
C SER A 86 2.02 5.23 6.65
N THR A 87 2.89 5.44 5.67
CA THR A 87 3.41 4.36 4.82
C THR A 87 4.47 3.54 5.58
N VAL A 88 4.31 2.22 5.54
CA VAL A 88 5.16 1.26 6.23
C VAL A 88 5.51 0.08 5.33
N ALA A 89 6.62 -0.58 5.62
CA ALA A 89 6.94 -1.88 5.06
C ALA A 89 6.57 -2.98 6.05
N ILE A 90 6.13 -4.12 5.54
CA ILE A 90 5.82 -5.33 6.31
C ILE A 90 6.91 -6.35 6.07
N GLU A 91 7.33 -7.02 7.14
CA GLU A 91 8.23 -8.17 7.14
C GLU A 91 7.53 -9.35 7.84
N ALA A 92 7.62 -10.55 7.27
CA ALA A 92 6.98 -11.74 7.82
C ALA A 92 8.02 -12.66 8.49
N VAL A 93 7.89 -12.87 9.81
CA VAL A 93 8.77 -13.74 10.59
C VAL A 93 7.93 -14.73 11.37
N ASN A 94 8.04 -16.03 11.06
CA ASN A 94 7.35 -17.11 11.78
C ASN A 94 5.83 -16.88 11.95
N ASN A 95 5.13 -16.51 10.86
CA ASN A 95 3.69 -16.14 10.84
C ASN A 95 3.32 -14.88 11.64
N VAL A 96 4.30 -14.16 12.20
CA VAL A 96 4.12 -12.85 12.83
C VAL A 96 4.55 -11.78 11.84
N TYR A 97 3.70 -10.78 11.64
CA TYR A 97 3.96 -9.69 10.72
C TYR A 97 4.46 -8.49 11.51
N TYR A 98 5.62 -7.97 11.13
CA TYR A 98 6.19 -6.76 11.71
C TYR A 98 6.07 -5.63 10.72
N PHE A 99 5.89 -4.40 11.22
CA PHE A 99 5.95 -3.22 10.38
C PHE A 99 7.09 -2.30 10.81
N SER A 100 7.75 -1.70 9.83
CA SER A 100 8.79 -0.69 10.02
C SER A 100 8.41 0.58 9.29
N SER A 101 8.69 1.73 9.90
CA SER A 101 8.45 3.03 9.26
C SER A 101 9.44 3.23 8.12
N LEU A 102 8.93 3.49 6.92
CA LEU A 102 9.78 3.80 5.78
C LEU A 102 10.36 5.23 5.92
N GLY A 103 11.64 5.37 5.58
CA GLY A 103 12.34 6.66 5.54
C GLY A 103 11.77 7.59 4.46
N ALA A 104 12.11 8.88 4.53
CA ALA A 104 11.56 9.90 3.63
C ALA A 104 11.81 9.61 2.13
N LEU A 105 12.98 9.06 1.78
CA LEU A 105 13.34 8.70 0.41
C LEU A 105 12.54 7.50 -0.11
N ASP A 106 12.31 6.48 0.73
CA ASP A 106 11.50 5.32 0.36
C ASP A 106 10.02 5.69 0.17
N ARG A 107 9.50 6.59 1.02
CA ARG A 107 8.16 7.18 0.86
C ARG A 107 8.02 7.92 -0.47
N ALA A 108 9.02 8.73 -0.84
CA ALA A 108 9.03 9.40 -2.13
C ALA A 108 8.97 8.37 -3.27
N ARG A 109 9.85 7.35 -3.26
CA ARG A 109 9.89 6.32 -4.30
C ARG A 109 8.56 5.59 -4.49
N ILE A 110 7.84 5.27 -3.40
CA ILE A 110 6.50 4.66 -3.46
C ILE A 110 5.47 5.65 -4.00
N PHE A 111 5.52 6.91 -3.56
CA PHE A 111 4.66 7.97 -4.09
C PHE A 111 4.81 8.12 -5.60
N TRP A 112 6.04 8.08 -6.12
CA TRP A 112 6.30 8.11 -7.56
C TRP A 112 5.75 6.86 -8.29
N ARG A 113 5.77 5.67 -7.67
CA ARG A 113 5.09 4.47 -8.26
C ARG A 113 3.56 4.65 -8.32
N ARG A 114 2.95 5.20 -7.27
CA ARG A 114 1.50 5.48 -7.24
C ARG A 114 1.12 6.59 -8.23
N ALA A 115 1.88 7.67 -8.29
CA ALA A 115 1.68 8.78 -9.23
C ALA A 115 1.86 8.35 -10.69
N GLY A 116 2.77 7.40 -10.96
CA GLY A 116 2.94 6.78 -12.28
C GLY A 116 1.67 6.09 -12.81
N ARG A 117 0.79 5.56 -11.93
CA ARG A 117 -0.53 5.02 -12.32
C ARG A 117 -1.61 6.10 -12.52
N ALA A 118 -1.44 7.28 -11.93
CA ALA A 118 -2.33 8.43 -12.15
C ALA A 118 -1.91 9.28 -13.36
N GLY A 119 -0.66 9.12 -13.84
CA GLY A 119 -0.07 9.85 -14.97
C GLY A 119 -0.81 9.66 -16.30
N ASP A 120 -1.53 8.56 -16.50
CA ASP A 120 -2.31 8.33 -17.71
C ASP A 120 -3.50 9.29 -17.85
N ARG A 121 -3.96 9.91 -16.76
CA ARG A 121 -5.08 10.86 -16.80
C ARG A 121 -4.66 12.31 -17.02
N VAL A 122 -3.39 12.66 -16.78
CA VAL A 122 -2.89 14.03 -16.93
C VAL A 122 -2.48 14.32 -18.38
N ASN A 123 -2.06 13.28 -19.13
CA ASN A 123 -1.64 13.44 -20.51
C ASN A 123 -2.78 13.81 -21.47
N SER A 124 -4.04 13.54 -21.11
CA SER A 124 -5.21 13.96 -21.90
C SER A 124 -5.63 15.42 -21.66
N ILE A 125 -5.24 16.02 -20.53
CA ILE A 125 -5.56 17.42 -20.21
C ILE A 125 -4.46 18.37 -20.73
N ALA A 126 -3.20 17.91 -20.79
CA ALA A 126 -2.08 18.70 -21.32
C ALA A 126 -2.12 18.93 -22.85
N GLN A 127 -2.93 18.16 -23.59
CA GLN A 127 -3.05 18.28 -25.05
C GLN A 127 -3.94 19.45 -25.52
N SER A 128 -4.69 20.10 -24.62
CA SER A 128 -5.69 21.12 -25.00
C SER A 128 -5.20 22.59 -25.05
N PRO A 129 -4.20 23.05 -24.27
CA PRO A 129 -3.73 24.44 -24.39
C PRO A 129 -2.83 24.66 -25.62
N MET A 130 -2.11 23.62 -26.06
CA MET A 130 -1.05 23.73 -27.07
C MET A 130 -1.57 23.98 -28.49
N LYS A 131 -2.81 23.57 -28.81
CA LYS A 131 -3.41 23.81 -30.13
C LYS A 131 -3.94 25.23 -30.35
N ARG A 132 -4.10 26.06 -29.32
CA ARG A 132 -4.51 27.48 -29.49
C ARG A 132 -3.36 28.43 -29.78
N VAL A 133 -2.13 28.09 -29.37
CA VAL A 133 -0.97 28.97 -29.57
C VAL A 133 -0.39 28.84 -30.98
N TRP A 134 -0.50 27.69 -31.64
CA TRP A 134 0.04 27.50 -32.99
C TRP A 134 -0.81 28.10 -34.12
N LYS A 135 -2.11 28.36 -33.90
CA LYS A 135 -2.97 28.94 -34.94
C LYS A 135 -2.83 30.48 -35.10
N GLY A 136 -1.99 31.12 -34.29
CA GLY A 136 -1.75 32.57 -34.33
C GLY A 136 -0.52 33.01 -35.13
N LYS A 137 0.33 32.08 -35.59
CA LYS A 137 1.64 32.43 -36.18
C LYS A 137 1.72 32.32 -37.72
N ASP A 138 0.64 31.87 -38.38
CA ASP A 138 0.58 31.71 -39.85
C ASP A 138 -0.15 32.85 -40.59
N ARG A 139 -0.33 34.03 -39.97
CA ARG A 139 -0.99 35.19 -40.60
C ARG A 139 -0.20 36.51 -40.50
N ALA A 140 1.12 36.42 -40.45
CA ALA A 140 2.00 37.59 -40.59
C ALA A 140 3.12 37.23 -41.56
N GLY A 141 2.84 37.36 -42.86
CA GLY A 141 3.77 37.01 -43.92
C GLY A 141 3.15 37.09 -45.30
N LEU A 142 2.62 38.26 -45.65
CA LEU A 142 2.52 38.86 -46.99
C LEU A 142 1.83 40.23 -46.87
#